data_AF-A0A1J0AAG1-F1
#
_entry.id   AF-A0A1J0AAG1-F1
#
_cell.length_a   1.000
_cell.length_b   1.000
_cell.length_c   1.000
_cell.angle_alpha   90.00
_cell.angle_beta   90.00
_cell.angle_gamma   90.00
#
_symmetry.space_group_name_H-M   'P 1'
#
loop_
_entity.id
_entity.type
_entity.pdbx_description
1 polymer ?
#
loop_
_entity_poly.entity_id
_entity_poly.type
_entity_poly.pdbx_seq_one_letter_code
_entity_poly.pdbx_strand_id
1 'polypeptide(L)'
;MAILEKDKTYLFSQFCELPQPPEKILAELGYTLHINTLTFPTQNTILPRIAELRSSLEKRIQLTPLTTEQARRETLISPILFAIVELLNLKLLIEYPISGKRGQGSVDYLNDLTRGFTQLAVEMSELGDCYGVLTTGTIWQFAKLKGNAIYQDLNLYRVPNGIVELVSILLGVLAGDKYHN
;
A
#
# COMPACT_ATOMS: atom_id res chain seq x y z
N MET A 1 -4.20 13.16 27.70
CA MET A 1 -5.04 14.03 26.84
C MET A 1 -5.49 13.21 25.65
N ALA A 2 -6.76 13.31 25.26
CA ALA A 2 -7.25 12.69 24.03
C ALA A 2 -6.59 13.36 22.81
N ILE A 3 -6.15 12.56 21.84
CA ILE A 3 -5.54 13.02 20.58
C ILE A 3 -6.65 13.35 19.58
N LEU A 4 -7.73 12.57 19.60
CA LEU A 4 -8.87 12.69 18.69
C LEU A 4 -10.10 13.21 19.43
N GLU A 5 -10.86 14.08 18.75
CA GLU A 5 -12.12 14.58 19.25
C GLU A 5 -13.17 13.46 19.23
N LYS A 6 -14.03 13.46 20.25
CA LYS A 6 -15.13 12.51 20.34
C LYS A 6 -16.15 12.81 19.24
N ASP A 7 -16.66 11.76 18.61
CA ASP A 7 -17.72 11.82 17.58
C ASP A 7 -17.36 12.62 16.31
N LYS A 8 -16.10 13.00 16.13
CA LYS A 8 -15.59 13.64 14.91
C LYS A 8 -15.09 12.60 13.91
N THR A 9 -15.50 12.77 12.65
CA THR A 9 -14.92 12.11 11.48
C THR A 9 -13.86 13.02 10.88
N TYR A 10 -12.67 12.49 10.63
CA TYR A 10 -11.54 13.19 10.06
C TYR A 10 -11.33 12.79 8.60
N LEU A 11 -10.70 13.66 7.80
CA LEU A 11 -10.12 13.25 6.54
C LEU A 11 -8.89 12.37 6.81
N PHE A 12 -8.63 11.36 5.99
CA PHE A 12 -7.44 10.51 6.15
C PHE A 12 -6.14 11.32 6.17
N SER A 13 -6.04 12.35 5.33
CA SER A 13 -4.90 13.27 5.29
C SER A 13 -4.67 14.02 6.61
N GLN A 14 -5.72 14.31 7.39
CA GLN A 14 -5.60 15.03 8.66
C GLN A 14 -4.89 14.20 9.73
N PHE A 15 -4.93 12.87 9.66
CA PHE A 15 -4.21 12.01 10.61
C PHE A 15 -2.68 12.15 10.47
N CYS A 16 -2.17 12.44 9.27
CA CYS A 16 -0.75 12.73 9.02
C CYS A 16 -0.27 14.07 9.59
N GLU A 17 -1.21 14.98 9.87
CA GLU A 17 -0.92 16.31 10.38
C GLU A 17 -0.89 16.33 11.92
N LEU A 18 -1.42 15.29 12.57
CA LEU A 18 -1.41 15.16 14.01
C LEU A 18 0.04 15.01 14.51
N PRO A 19 0.47 15.81 15.50
CA PRO A 19 1.83 15.78 16.05
C PRO A 19 2.00 14.60 17.04
N GLN A 20 1.55 13.41 16.65
CA GLN A 20 1.61 12.19 17.45
C GLN A 20 2.11 11.02 16.60
N PRO A 21 2.85 10.07 17.19
CA PRO A 21 3.28 8.87 16.48
C PRO A 21 2.09 7.97 16.09
N PRO A 22 2.22 7.16 15.03
CA PRO A 22 1.14 6.29 14.54
C PRO A 22 0.60 5.35 15.61
N GLU A 23 1.47 4.77 16.44
CA GLU A 23 1.10 3.90 17.57
C GLU A 23 0.04 4.55 18.48
N LYS A 24 0.23 5.83 18.86
CA LYS A 24 -0.68 6.53 19.75
C LYS A 24 -2.01 6.86 19.09
N ILE A 25 -1.98 7.27 17.82
CA ILE A 25 -3.18 7.56 17.03
C ILE A 25 -4.02 6.29 16.89
N LEU A 26 -3.38 5.17 16.51
CA LEU A 26 -4.02 3.88 16.33
C LEU A 26 -4.58 3.32 17.66
N ALA A 27 -3.86 3.49 18.77
CA ALA A 27 -4.35 3.09 20.09
C ALA A 27 -5.65 3.80 20.47
N GLU A 28 -5.81 5.08 20.11
CA GLU A 28 -7.07 5.83 20.35
C GLU A 28 -8.21 5.39 19.42
N LEU A 29 -7.88 4.75 18.31
CA LEU A 29 -8.83 4.09 17.42
C LEU A 29 -9.12 2.63 17.83
N GLY A 30 -8.46 2.11 18.88
CA GLY A 30 -8.63 0.75 19.38
C GLY A 30 -7.75 -0.31 18.70
N TYR A 31 -6.71 0.12 17.97
CA TYR A 31 -5.78 -0.74 17.23
C TYR A 31 -4.40 -0.78 17.88
N THR A 32 -3.67 -1.87 17.68
CA THR A 32 -2.27 -2.01 18.07
C THR A 32 -1.36 -2.01 16.84
N LEU A 33 -0.22 -1.32 16.94
CA LEU A 33 0.81 -1.31 15.89
C LEU A 33 1.96 -2.25 16.26
N HIS A 34 2.30 -3.14 15.34
CA HIS A 34 3.48 -3.99 15.40
C HIS A 34 4.38 -3.69 14.21
N ILE A 35 5.69 -3.58 14.45
CA ILE A 35 6.69 -3.39 13.39
C ILE A 35 7.61 -4.60 13.42
N ASN A 36 7.57 -5.39 12.36
CA ASN A 36 8.34 -6.64 12.27
C ASN A 36 8.53 -7.05 10.81
N THR A 37 9.48 -7.96 10.56
CA THR A 37 9.62 -8.59 9.24
C THR A 37 8.41 -9.48 8.99
N LEU A 38 7.67 -9.21 7.93
CA LEU A 38 6.48 -9.98 7.56
C LEU A 38 6.82 -11.02 6.50
N THR A 39 6.09 -12.14 6.56
CA THR A 39 6.10 -13.14 5.48
C THR A 39 4.77 -13.06 4.75
N PHE A 40 4.84 -12.95 3.42
CA PHE A 40 3.68 -12.88 2.56
C PHE A 40 3.54 -14.14 1.72
N PRO A 41 2.32 -14.53 1.33
CA PRO A 41 2.15 -15.51 0.27
C PRO A 41 2.81 -15.01 -1.01
N THR A 42 3.48 -15.91 -1.74
CA THR A 42 4.16 -15.58 -3.00
C THR A 42 3.73 -16.53 -4.12
N GLN A 43 3.74 -16.03 -5.36
CA GLN A 43 3.52 -16.82 -6.56
C GLN A 43 4.61 -16.55 -7.61
N ASN A 44 5.33 -17.60 -8.01
CA ASN A 44 6.49 -17.50 -8.90
C ASN A 44 6.19 -17.93 -10.35
N THR A 45 4.92 -18.20 -10.69
CA THR A 45 4.55 -18.90 -11.94
C THR A 45 4.82 -18.09 -13.23
N ILE A 46 5.25 -16.82 -13.14
CA ILE A 46 5.18 -15.87 -14.26
C ILE A 46 6.50 -15.11 -14.51
N LEU A 47 7.64 -15.77 -14.25
CA LEU A 47 8.97 -15.15 -14.36
C LEU A 47 9.26 -14.46 -15.72
N PRO A 48 8.90 -15.00 -16.90
CA PRO A 48 9.18 -14.33 -18.18
C PRO A 48 8.48 -12.98 -18.33
N ARG A 49 7.19 -12.89 -17.97
CA ARG A 49 6.42 -11.62 -18.05
C ARG A 49 6.94 -10.58 -17.07
N ILE A 50 7.45 -11.01 -15.92
CA ILE A 50 8.09 -10.13 -14.94
C ILE A 50 9.40 -9.56 -15.48
N ALA A 51 10.20 -10.37 -16.20
CA ALA A 51 11.43 -9.91 -16.83
C ALA A 51 11.17 -8.86 -17.93
N GLU A 52 10.12 -9.06 -18.75
CA GLU A 52 9.67 -8.08 -19.75
C GLU A 52 9.21 -6.78 -19.11
N LEU A 53 8.39 -6.87 -18.04
CA LEU A 53 7.95 -5.72 -17.27
C LEU A 53 9.16 -4.94 -16.73
N ARG A 54 10.13 -5.65 -16.12
CA ARG A 54 11.36 -5.05 -15.61
C ARG A 54 12.11 -4.27 -16.69
N SER A 55 12.36 -4.89 -17.84
CA SER A 55 13.09 -4.26 -18.95
C SER A 55 12.34 -3.01 -19.47
N SER A 56 11.01 -3.10 -19.58
CA SER A 56 10.17 -1.95 -19.95
C SER A 56 10.29 -0.82 -18.93
N LEU A 57 10.22 -1.11 -17.63
CA LEU A 57 10.38 -0.09 -16.59
C LEU A 57 11.77 0.55 -16.63
N GLU A 58 12.84 -0.25 -16.75
CA GLU A 58 14.22 0.25 -16.85
C GLU A 58 14.37 1.22 -18.03
N LYS A 59 13.81 0.88 -19.20
CA LYS A 59 13.78 1.77 -20.36
C LYS A 59 13.00 3.06 -20.11
N ARG A 60 11.82 3.00 -19.48
CA ARG A 60 11.01 4.20 -19.18
C ARG A 60 11.70 5.10 -18.17
N ILE A 61 12.35 4.55 -17.14
CA ILE A 61 13.13 5.30 -16.15
C ILE A 61 14.23 6.13 -16.83
N GLN A 62 14.90 5.58 -17.85
CA GLN A 62 15.93 6.31 -18.61
C GLN A 62 15.36 7.48 -19.44
N LEU A 63 14.07 7.43 -19.78
CA LEU A 63 13.41 8.40 -20.66
C LEU A 63 12.53 9.40 -19.89
N THR A 64 12.31 9.20 -18.59
CA THR A 64 11.35 9.99 -17.82
C THR A 64 11.93 10.40 -16.47
N PRO A 65 12.18 11.70 -16.25
CA PRO A 65 12.58 12.21 -14.94
C PRO A 65 11.51 11.90 -13.88
N LEU A 66 11.88 11.16 -12.84
CA LEU A 66 10.97 10.71 -11.78
C LEU A 66 10.78 11.74 -10.65
N THR A 67 10.85 13.03 -10.98
CA THR A 67 10.87 14.13 -10.00
C THR A 67 9.50 14.45 -9.42
N THR A 68 8.41 14.13 -10.12
CA THR A 68 7.03 14.37 -9.68
C THR A 68 6.30 13.09 -9.30
N GLU A 69 5.29 13.19 -8.44
CA GLU A 69 4.41 12.05 -8.11
C GLU A 69 3.73 11.48 -9.35
N GLN A 70 3.26 12.34 -10.26
CA GLN A 70 2.65 11.92 -11.51
C GLN A 70 3.63 11.14 -12.40
N ALA A 71 4.87 11.59 -12.53
CA ALA A 71 5.87 10.86 -13.31
C ALA A 71 6.15 9.47 -12.73
N ARG A 72 6.25 9.35 -11.39
CA ARG A 72 6.44 8.06 -10.70
C ARG A 72 5.24 7.14 -10.86
N ARG A 73 4.03 7.69 -10.75
CA ARG A 73 2.76 7.00 -10.97
C ARG A 73 2.70 6.35 -12.35
N GLU A 74 2.86 7.14 -13.41
CA GLU A 74 2.72 6.69 -14.79
C GLU A 74 3.89 5.79 -15.24
N THR A 75 5.09 6.07 -14.76
CA THR A 75 6.30 5.37 -15.19
C THR A 75 6.51 4.04 -14.48
N LEU A 76 6.20 3.98 -13.17
CA LEU A 76 6.53 2.83 -12.31
C LEU A 76 5.28 2.14 -11.77
N ILE A 77 4.40 2.88 -11.10
CA ILE A 77 3.36 2.26 -10.29
C ILE A 77 2.26 1.67 -11.16
N SER A 78 1.63 2.49 -12.01
CA SER A 78 0.53 2.05 -12.87
C SER A 78 0.93 0.84 -13.73
N PRO A 79 2.10 0.81 -14.40
CA PRO A 79 2.50 -0.36 -15.19
C PRO A 79 2.62 -1.65 -14.37
N ILE A 80 3.12 -1.57 -13.12
CA ILE A 80 3.21 -2.74 -12.23
C ILE A 80 1.80 -3.22 -11.85
N LEU A 81 0.94 -2.31 -11.41
CA LEU A 81 -0.43 -2.64 -11.02
C LEU A 81 -1.24 -3.21 -12.19
N PHE A 82 -1.15 -2.60 -13.38
CA PHE A 82 -1.82 -3.09 -14.59
C PHE A 82 -1.33 -4.49 -15.00
N ALA A 83 -0.02 -4.75 -14.95
CA ALA A 83 0.51 -6.08 -15.24
C ALA A 83 -0.09 -7.15 -14.31
N ILE A 84 -0.30 -6.83 -13.02
CA ILE A 84 -0.88 -7.75 -12.04
C ILE A 84 -2.39 -7.94 -12.27
N VAL A 85 -3.16 -6.87 -12.43
CA VAL A 85 -4.62 -7.00 -12.60
C VAL A 85 -5.00 -7.63 -13.93
N GLU A 86 -4.22 -7.42 -15.00
CA GLU A 86 -4.37 -8.12 -16.27
C GLU A 86 -4.11 -9.63 -16.11
N LEU A 87 -3.09 -10.00 -15.34
CA LEU A 87 -2.76 -11.40 -15.07
C LEU A 87 -3.84 -12.12 -14.26
N LEU A 88 -4.40 -11.44 -13.28
CA LEU A 88 -5.41 -12.01 -12.39
C LEU A 88 -6.85 -11.78 -12.87
N ASN A 89 -7.05 -11.06 -13.98
CA ASN A 89 -8.35 -10.60 -14.46
C ASN A 89 -9.15 -9.89 -13.34
N LEU A 90 -8.53 -8.88 -12.73
CA LEU A 90 -9.10 -8.09 -11.64
C LEU A 90 -9.43 -6.67 -12.12
N LYS A 91 -10.32 -6.00 -11.38
CA LYS A 91 -10.60 -4.57 -11.57
C LYS A 91 -9.67 -3.76 -10.66
N LEU A 92 -8.90 -2.85 -11.24
CA LEU A 92 -8.17 -1.83 -10.48
C LEU A 92 -9.09 -0.65 -10.18
N LEU A 93 -9.27 -0.32 -8.90
CA LEU A 93 -9.99 0.87 -8.46
C LEU A 93 -8.95 1.92 -8.06
N ILE A 94 -9.06 3.12 -8.63
CA ILE A 94 -8.17 4.26 -8.39
C ILE A 94 -9.00 5.35 -7.72
N GLU A 95 -8.45 6.01 -6.70
CA GLU A 95 -9.15 6.99 -5.87
C GLU A 95 -10.45 6.43 -5.27
N TYR A 96 -10.38 5.21 -4.73
CA TYR A 96 -11.56 4.55 -4.18
C TYR A 96 -12.07 5.29 -2.94
N PRO A 97 -13.31 5.80 -2.93
CA PRO A 97 -13.83 6.55 -1.80
C PRO A 97 -14.15 5.61 -0.63
N ILE A 98 -13.68 5.96 0.56
CA ILE A 98 -14.01 5.31 1.82
C ILE A 98 -14.62 6.35 2.75
N SER A 99 -15.75 6.01 3.34
CA SER A 99 -16.38 6.79 4.40
C SER A 99 -16.63 5.86 5.58
N GLY A 100 -15.75 5.99 6.57
CA GLY A 100 -15.74 5.18 7.78
C GLY A 100 -16.26 5.92 8.99
N LYS A 101 -16.08 5.34 10.17
CA LYS A 101 -16.56 5.92 11.44
C LYS A 101 -15.69 7.09 11.88
N ARG A 102 -14.37 6.95 11.78
CA ARG A 102 -13.38 7.91 12.30
C ARG A 102 -12.63 8.60 11.17
N GLY A 103 -12.48 7.95 10.02
CA GLY A 103 -11.82 8.48 8.83
C GLY A 103 -12.68 8.45 7.56
N GLN A 104 -12.45 9.41 6.67
CA GLN A 104 -13.02 9.42 5.32
C GLN A 104 -12.04 10.02 4.30
N GLY A 105 -12.20 9.67 3.02
CA GLY A 105 -11.37 10.18 1.93
C GLY A 105 -11.32 9.20 0.76
N SER A 106 -10.39 9.43 -0.17
CA SER A 106 -10.11 8.49 -1.27
C SER A 106 -8.79 7.77 -1.01
N VAL A 107 -8.78 6.46 -1.21
CA VAL A 107 -7.55 5.67 -1.20
C VAL A 107 -6.96 5.66 -2.59
N ASP A 108 -5.72 6.14 -2.67
CA ASP A 108 -4.87 6.04 -3.84
C ASP A 108 -3.68 5.13 -3.51
N TYR A 109 -3.07 4.56 -4.54
CA TYR A 109 -1.96 3.62 -4.39
C TYR A 109 -0.60 4.31 -4.22
N LEU A 110 -0.55 5.64 -4.08
CA LEU A 110 0.68 6.43 -3.98
C LEU A 110 0.62 7.35 -2.75
N ASN A 111 1.58 7.19 -1.83
CA ASN A 111 1.65 7.97 -0.58
C ASN A 111 3.12 8.12 -0.14
N ASP A 112 3.48 9.26 0.48
CA ASP A 112 4.83 9.51 1.01
C ASP A 112 5.18 8.51 2.12
N LEU A 113 6.34 7.83 2.04
CA LEU A 113 6.77 6.84 3.03
C LEU A 113 6.91 7.40 4.45
N THR A 114 7.23 8.68 4.61
CA THR A 114 7.59 9.25 5.92
C THR A 114 6.36 9.50 6.80
N ARG A 115 5.24 9.95 6.20
CA ARG A 115 3.99 10.25 6.91
C ARG A 115 2.83 9.36 6.50
N GLY A 116 2.89 8.79 5.31
CA GLY A 116 1.82 8.01 4.70
C GLY A 116 1.49 6.71 5.41
N PHE A 117 2.37 6.18 6.29
CA PHE A 117 2.02 4.99 7.06
C PHE A 117 0.87 5.25 8.04
N THR A 118 0.85 6.41 8.72
CA THR A 118 -0.27 6.76 9.62
C THR A 118 -1.59 6.79 8.83
N GLN A 119 -1.58 7.41 7.66
CA GLN A 119 -2.75 7.45 6.78
C GLN A 119 -3.19 6.05 6.36
N LEU A 120 -2.27 5.25 5.81
CA LEU A 120 -2.55 3.89 5.38
C LEU A 120 -3.14 3.04 6.52
N ALA A 121 -2.56 3.11 7.71
CA ALA A 121 -3.02 2.33 8.85
C ALA A 121 -4.44 2.72 9.28
N VAL A 122 -4.79 4.02 9.23
CA VAL A 122 -6.16 4.50 9.48
C VAL A 122 -7.11 4.10 8.36
N GLU A 123 -6.72 4.20 7.09
CA GLU A 123 -7.51 3.71 5.96
C GLU A 123 -7.84 2.21 6.12
N MET A 124 -6.84 1.39 6.45
CA MET A 124 -7.01 -0.04 6.73
C MET A 124 -7.99 -0.28 7.89
N SER A 125 -7.89 0.52 8.96
CA SER A 125 -8.77 0.43 10.12
C SER A 125 -10.26 0.63 9.83
N GLU A 126 -10.58 1.33 8.72
CA GLU A 126 -11.97 1.54 8.27
C GLU A 126 -12.43 0.44 7.29
N LEU A 127 -11.49 -0.33 6.72
CA LEU A 127 -11.77 -1.44 5.79
C LEU A 127 -11.87 -2.81 6.50
N GLY A 128 -11.15 -3.00 7.62
CA GLY A 128 -11.05 -4.29 8.30
C GLY A 128 -9.87 -5.13 7.82
N ASP A 129 -9.92 -6.45 8.02
CA ASP A 129 -8.84 -7.37 7.67
C ASP A 129 -8.43 -7.23 6.19
N CYS A 130 -7.22 -6.73 5.95
CA CYS A 130 -6.70 -6.45 4.61
C CYS A 130 -5.17 -6.39 4.58
N TYR A 131 -4.64 -6.35 3.36
CA TYR A 131 -3.25 -5.99 3.09
C TYR A 131 -3.18 -4.55 2.61
N GLY A 132 -2.25 -3.79 3.16
CA GLY A 132 -1.95 -2.42 2.76
C GLY A 132 -0.59 -2.36 2.08
N VAL A 133 -0.42 -1.39 1.19
CA VAL A 133 0.89 -1.11 0.60
C VAL A 133 1.11 0.38 0.48
N LEU A 134 2.30 0.82 0.87
CA LEU A 134 2.76 2.19 0.82
C LEU A 134 3.89 2.28 -0.21
N THR A 135 3.84 3.25 -1.12
CA THR A 135 4.89 3.40 -2.13
C THR A 135 5.15 4.84 -2.54
N THR A 136 6.43 5.14 -2.77
CA THR A 136 6.90 6.35 -3.47
C THR A 136 7.17 6.08 -4.96
N GLY A 137 6.77 4.92 -5.48
CA GLY A 137 7.06 4.43 -6.83
C GLY A 137 8.33 3.58 -6.92
N THR A 138 9.45 4.06 -6.36
CA THR A 138 10.73 3.32 -6.38
C THR A 138 10.91 2.40 -5.17
N ILE A 139 10.19 2.67 -4.09
CA ILE A 139 10.22 1.88 -2.85
C ILE A 139 8.79 1.52 -2.48
N TRP A 140 8.57 0.26 -2.10
CA TRP A 140 7.31 -0.29 -1.65
C TRP A 140 7.48 -0.90 -0.26
N GLN A 141 6.52 -0.68 0.62
CA GLN A 141 6.48 -1.25 1.96
C GLN A 141 5.07 -1.79 2.22
N PHE A 142 4.98 -3.00 2.77
CA PHE A 142 3.70 -3.64 3.03
C PHE A 142 3.23 -3.43 4.45
N ALA A 143 1.91 -3.55 4.62
CA ALA A 143 1.25 -3.64 5.91
C ALA A 143 0.18 -4.73 5.86
N LYS A 144 -0.22 -5.23 7.03
CA LYS A 144 -1.33 -6.17 7.19
C LYS A 144 -2.18 -5.77 8.38
N LEU A 145 -3.50 -5.79 8.23
CA LEU A 145 -4.44 -5.72 9.34
C LEU A 145 -5.08 -7.09 9.55
N LYS A 146 -5.11 -7.54 10.81
CA LYS A 146 -5.87 -8.70 11.26
C LYS A 146 -6.51 -8.43 12.62
N GLY A 147 -7.84 -8.43 12.67
CA GLY A 147 -8.61 -7.98 13.83
C GLY A 147 -8.31 -6.52 14.14
N ASN A 148 -7.72 -6.27 15.30
CA ASN A 148 -7.28 -4.94 15.73
C ASN A 148 -5.75 -4.76 15.70
N ALA A 149 -5.01 -5.71 15.15
CA ALA A 149 -3.56 -5.64 15.05
C ALA A 149 -3.13 -5.25 13.64
N ILE A 150 -2.45 -4.10 13.54
CA ILE A 150 -1.82 -3.60 12.31
C ILE A 150 -0.33 -3.95 12.39
N TYR A 151 0.17 -4.56 11.33
CA TYR A 151 1.56 -4.96 11.18
C TYR A 151 2.21 -4.17 10.05
N GLN A 152 3.28 -3.43 10.33
CA GLN A 152 4.13 -2.78 9.35
C GLN A 152 5.34 -3.68 9.03
N ASP A 153 5.56 -3.96 7.75
CA ASP A 153 6.73 -4.72 7.32
C ASP A 153 8.02 -3.90 7.46
N LEU A 154 9.08 -4.49 8.00
CA LEU A 154 10.41 -3.89 8.03
C LEU A 154 11.10 -3.88 6.65
N ASN A 155 10.70 -4.77 5.74
CA ASN A 155 11.32 -4.84 4.42
C ASN A 155 10.86 -3.71 3.50
N LEU A 156 11.80 -3.22 2.68
CA LEU A 156 11.57 -2.22 1.65
C LEU A 156 11.90 -2.82 0.28
N TYR A 157 10.89 -2.98 -0.55
CA TYR A 157 11.02 -3.59 -1.88
C TYR A 157 11.30 -2.50 -2.91
N ARG A 158 12.50 -2.54 -3.51
CA ARG A 158 12.97 -1.50 -4.43
C ARG A 158 12.70 -1.87 -5.87
N VAL A 159 12.14 -0.96 -6.66
CA VAL A 159 11.88 -1.14 -8.10
C VAL A 159 12.86 -0.29 -8.91
N PRO A 160 13.40 -0.79 -10.04
CA PRO A 160 13.05 -2.05 -10.72
C PRO A 160 13.80 -3.29 -10.20
N ASN A 161 14.83 -3.15 -9.37
CA ASN A 161 15.74 -4.26 -9.04
C ASN A 161 15.07 -5.44 -8.32
N GLY A 162 14.17 -5.16 -7.37
CA GLY A 162 13.40 -6.11 -6.57
C GLY A 162 12.00 -6.38 -7.12
N ILE A 163 11.74 -6.09 -8.39
CA ILE A 163 10.40 -6.25 -8.99
C ILE A 163 9.91 -7.70 -8.94
N VAL A 164 10.80 -8.69 -9.04
CA VAL A 164 10.42 -10.10 -9.00
C VAL A 164 9.78 -10.45 -7.68
N GLU A 165 10.41 -10.07 -6.57
CA GLU A 165 9.89 -10.29 -5.23
C GLU A 165 8.59 -9.51 -5.00
N LEU A 166 8.57 -8.22 -5.36
CA LEU A 166 7.38 -7.37 -5.23
C LEU A 166 6.17 -7.95 -5.96
N VAL A 167 6.33 -8.33 -7.23
CA VAL A 167 5.24 -8.90 -8.04
C VAL A 167 4.83 -10.27 -7.51
N SER A 168 5.77 -11.09 -7.06
CA SER A 168 5.46 -12.40 -6.48
C SER A 168 4.60 -12.28 -5.21
N ILE A 169 4.90 -11.30 -4.35
CA ILE A 169 4.09 -10.98 -3.16
C ILE A 169 2.70 -10.48 -3.57
N LEU A 170 2.62 -9.50 -4.48
CA LEU A 170 1.34 -8.93 -4.91
C LEU A 170 0.43 -10.00 -5.55
N LEU A 171 0.99 -10.89 -6.38
CA LEU A 171 0.27 -12.02 -6.94
C LEU A 171 -0.20 -12.99 -5.85
N GLY A 172 0.67 -13.34 -4.89
CA GLY A 172 0.33 -14.27 -3.81
C GLY A 172 -0.77 -13.74 -2.90
N VAL A 173 -0.70 -12.45 -2.53
CA VAL A 173 -1.72 -11.79 -1.70
C VAL A 173 -3.07 -11.74 -2.43
N LEU A 174 -3.09 -11.27 -3.68
CA LEU A 174 -4.33 -11.11 -4.45
C LEU A 174 -4.93 -12.43 -4.95
N ALA A 175 -4.12 -13.48 -5.15
CA ALA A 175 -4.62 -14.79 -5.53
C ALA A 175 -5.19 -15.57 -4.33
N GLY A 176 -4.68 -15.33 -3.12
CA GLY A 176 -5.20 -15.94 -1.89
C GLY A 176 -6.65 -15.57 -1.59
N ASP A 177 -7.06 -14.35 -1.96
CA ASP A 177 -8.44 -13.85 -1.78
C ASP A 177 -9.47 -14.55 -2.69
N LYS A 178 -9.05 -15.21 -3.77
CA LYS A 178 -9.96 -15.96 -4.66
C LYS A 178 -10.49 -17.27 -4.06
N TYR A 179 -9.95 -17.71 -2.92
CA TYR A 179 -10.35 -18.98 -2.29
C TYR A 179 -11.21 -18.79 -1.02
N HIS A 180 -11.63 -17.56 -0.71
CA HIS A 180 -12.45 -17.25 0.48
C HIS A 180 -13.81 -16.58 0.16
N ASN A 181 -14.27 -16.63 -1.09
CA ASN A 181 -15.66 -16.31 -1.47
C ASN A 181 -16.39 -17.56 -1.96
#